data_AF-A0A1C5JZH1-F1
#
_entry.id   AF-A0A1C5JZH1-F1
#
_cell.length_a   1.000
_cell.length_b   1.000
_cell.length_c   1.000
_cell.angle_alpha   90.00
_cell.angle_beta   90.00
_cell.angle_gamma   90.00
#
_symmetry.space_group_name_H-M   'P 1'
#
loop_
_entity.id
_entity.type
_entity.pdbx_description
1 polymer ?
#
loop_
_entity_poly.entity_id
_entity_poly.type
_entity_poly.pdbx_seq_one_letter_code
_entity_poly.pdbx_strand_id
1 'polypeptide(L)'
;MKIAVREIASLVIGTIGIVLLGAGLNHVLDIGSCASGGSYAVARPCPEGTAVWFWLALTGALMWILGIIVSEQNFSAPGAGQILWTAGFAGGGVALLVKVLVQPSMPPDARLGASIVAAVFIPMGLVVGVVGLVQLVRQRRTTDGARTGAPRRRGAPTGAAPDRWSRFKALNDLRSTGALTREEFDALKADLTGGRPGGRRQPATDRVALIRQLADRRASGALSGDEFEAGKRSVLRGERTDSLDR
;
A
#
# COMPACT_ATOMS: atom_id res chain seq x y z
N MET A 1 8.09 24.60 -8.79
CA MET A 1 8.06 24.53 -10.28
C MET A 1 8.83 23.34 -10.85
N LYS A 2 10.11 23.12 -10.48
CA LYS A 2 10.92 22.01 -11.03
C LYS A 2 10.28 20.61 -10.91
N ILE A 3 9.62 20.34 -9.77
CA ILE A 3 8.93 19.07 -9.50
C ILE A 3 7.75 18.86 -10.45
N ALA A 4 6.87 19.85 -10.57
CA ALA A 4 5.69 19.76 -11.45
C ALA A 4 6.06 19.57 -12.92
N VAL A 5 7.10 20.26 -13.40
CA VAL A 5 7.60 20.08 -14.77
C VAL A 5 8.12 18.67 -14.99
N ARG A 6 8.84 18.08 -14.02
CA ARG A 6 9.34 16.70 -14.13
C ARG A 6 8.21 15.67 -14.14
N GLU A 7 7.21 15.83 -13.30
CA GLU A 7 6.04 14.93 -13.27
C GLU A 7 5.21 15.03 -14.56
N ILE A 8 5.01 16.24 -15.10
CA ILE A 8 4.34 16.42 -16.39
C ILE A 8 5.16 15.75 -17.51
N ALA A 9 6.47 15.96 -17.56
CA ALA A 9 7.34 15.35 -18.55
C ALA A 9 7.31 13.81 -18.46
N SER A 10 7.37 13.27 -17.23
CA SER A 10 7.23 11.84 -16.94
C SER A 10 5.90 11.29 -17.49
N LEU A 11 4.78 11.94 -17.21
CA LEU A 11 3.46 11.54 -17.72
C LEU A 11 3.40 11.57 -19.24
N VAL A 12 3.90 12.62 -19.88
CA VAL A 12 3.88 12.76 -21.34
C VAL A 12 4.72 11.66 -21.99
N ILE A 13 5.98 11.51 -21.57
CA ILE A 13 6.90 10.49 -22.12
C ILE A 13 6.33 9.08 -21.88
N GLY A 14 5.87 8.81 -20.66
CA GLY A 14 5.32 7.52 -20.29
C GLY A 14 4.05 7.17 -21.06
N THR A 15 3.15 8.13 -21.25
CA THR A 15 1.90 7.92 -21.99
C THR A 15 2.17 7.69 -23.48
N ILE A 16 3.09 8.45 -24.09
CA ILE A 16 3.55 8.19 -25.47
C ILE A 16 4.10 6.76 -25.56
N GLY A 17 4.93 6.34 -24.61
CA GLY A 17 5.45 4.98 -24.55
C GLY A 17 4.36 3.91 -24.50
N ILE A 18 3.33 4.10 -23.64
CA ILE A 18 2.18 3.19 -23.53
C ILE A 18 1.42 3.09 -24.86
N VAL A 19 1.18 4.21 -25.55
CA VAL A 19 0.48 4.23 -26.84
C VAL A 19 1.28 3.50 -27.91
N LEU A 20 2.59 3.74 -28.01
CA LEU A 20 3.48 3.06 -28.96
C LEU A 20 3.57 1.56 -28.67
N LEU A 21 3.73 1.18 -27.40
CA LEU A 21 3.71 -0.21 -26.97
C LEU A 21 2.39 -0.88 -27.33
N GLY A 22 1.25 -0.23 -27.03
CA GLY A 22 -0.07 -0.73 -27.35
C GLY A 22 -0.27 -0.94 -28.84
N ALA A 23 0.12 0.03 -29.68
CA ALA A 23 0.01 -0.08 -31.13
C ALA A 23 0.87 -1.22 -31.70
N GLY A 24 2.14 -1.30 -31.28
CA GLY A 24 3.05 -2.36 -31.72
C GLY A 24 2.59 -3.74 -31.26
N LEU A 25 2.22 -3.88 -29.99
CA LEU A 25 1.71 -5.14 -29.42
C LEU A 25 0.41 -5.57 -30.08
N ASN A 26 -0.51 -4.63 -30.35
CA ASN A 26 -1.76 -4.90 -31.04
C ASN A 26 -1.51 -5.52 -32.41
N HIS A 27 -0.60 -4.94 -33.20
CA HIS A 27 -0.21 -5.48 -34.51
C HIS A 27 0.50 -6.83 -34.43
N VAL A 28 1.44 -6.99 -33.50
CA VAL A 28 2.16 -8.27 -33.32
C VAL A 28 1.20 -9.39 -32.92
N LEU A 29 0.23 -9.10 -32.05
CA LEU A 29 -0.78 -10.08 -31.66
C LEU A 29 -1.72 -10.45 -32.81
N ASP A 30 -2.07 -9.51 -33.69
CA ASP A 30 -2.90 -9.80 -34.88
C ASP A 30 -2.20 -10.73 -35.88
N ILE A 31 -0.88 -10.66 -35.96
CA ILE A 31 -0.08 -11.54 -36.83
C ILE A 31 -0.03 -12.97 -36.26
N GLY A 32 0.02 -13.11 -34.93
CA GLY A 32 0.14 -14.40 -34.26
C GLY A 32 1.57 -14.97 -34.32
N SER A 33 1.70 -16.30 -34.29
CA SER A 33 2.99 -17.00 -34.33
C SER A 33 3.55 -17.05 -35.76
N CYS A 34 4.48 -16.16 -36.06
CA CYS A 34 5.30 -16.21 -37.27
C CYS A 34 6.79 -16.27 -36.89
N ALA A 35 7.60 -16.98 -37.67
CA ALA A 35 9.03 -17.09 -37.42
C ALA A 35 9.78 -17.21 -38.74
N SER A 36 10.90 -16.51 -38.85
CA SER A 36 11.83 -16.63 -39.97
C SER A 36 12.86 -17.72 -39.65
N GLY A 37 12.51 -18.99 -39.88
CA GLY A 37 13.51 -20.03 -40.15
C GLY A 37 14.04 -20.86 -38.96
N GLY A 38 13.22 -21.77 -38.43
CA GLY A 38 13.69 -22.89 -37.60
C GLY A 38 13.05 -24.21 -38.04
N SER A 39 13.79 -25.31 -38.02
CA SER A 39 13.36 -26.63 -38.54
C SER A 39 12.29 -27.34 -37.71
N TYR A 40 11.86 -26.77 -36.57
CA TYR A 40 10.98 -27.45 -35.60
C TYR A 40 9.73 -26.66 -35.20
N ALA A 41 9.38 -25.57 -35.91
CA ALA A 41 8.13 -24.85 -35.67
C ALA A 41 7.31 -24.76 -36.97
N VAL A 42 6.04 -25.16 -36.91
CA VAL A 42 5.04 -24.82 -37.94
C VAL A 42 4.73 -23.34 -37.82
N ALA A 43 5.68 -22.51 -38.20
CA ALA A 43 5.54 -21.06 -38.19
C ALA A 43 5.32 -20.58 -39.63
N ARG A 44 4.30 -19.74 -39.82
CA ARG A 44 4.09 -19.09 -41.12
C ARG A 44 5.18 -18.04 -41.33
N PRO A 45 5.59 -17.76 -42.58
CA PRO A 45 6.48 -16.65 -42.86
C PRO A 45 5.86 -15.35 -42.35
N CYS A 46 6.64 -14.52 -41.66
CA CYS A 46 6.15 -13.23 -41.16
C CYS A 46 5.85 -12.28 -42.33
N PRO A 47 4.72 -11.56 -42.30
CA PRO A 47 4.43 -10.54 -43.30
C PRO A 47 5.51 -9.44 -43.26
N GLU A 48 5.77 -8.82 -44.42
CA GLU A 48 6.72 -7.72 -44.52
C GLU A 48 6.35 -6.58 -43.56
N GLY A 49 7.36 -5.96 -42.94
CA GLY A 49 7.16 -4.88 -41.97
C GLY A 49 6.88 -5.31 -40.53
N THR A 50 6.73 -6.61 -40.23
CA THR A 50 6.55 -7.10 -38.85
C THR A 50 7.64 -6.60 -37.89
N ALA A 51 8.88 -6.51 -38.38
CA ALA A 51 10.01 -5.99 -37.60
C ALA A 51 9.79 -4.56 -37.10
N VAL A 52 9.14 -3.70 -37.90
CA VAL A 52 8.87 -2.30 -37.51
C VAL A 52 7.92 -2.26 -36.32
N TRP A 53 6.87 -3.09 -36.33
CA TRP A 53 5.91 -3.16 -35.21
C TRP A 53 6.53 -3.72 -33.93
N PHE A 54 7.43 -4.70 -34.06
CA PHE A 54 8.20 -5.20 -32.94
C PHE A 54 9.10 -4.11 -32.32
N TRP A 55 9.85 -3.38 -33.15
CA TRP A 55 10.68 -2.27 -32.67
C TRP A 55 9.85 -1.14 -32.08
N LEU A 56 8.68 -0.83 -32.67
CA LEU A 56 7.75 0.14 -32.13
C LEU A 56 7.27 -0.25 -30.72
N ALA A 57 6.92 -1.53 -30.54
CA ALA A 57 6.53 -2.05 -29.23
C ALA A 57 7.68 -1.94 -28.22
N LEU A 58 8.89 -2.33 -28.62
CA LEU A 58 10.07 -2.28 -27.75
C LEU A 58 10.45 -0.84 -27.38
N THR A 59 10.50 0.08 -28.34
CA THR A 59 10.77 1.50 -28.08
C THR A 59 9.68 2.11 -27.19
N GLY A 60 8.41 1.76 -27.43
CA GLY A 60 7.29 2.15 -26.56
C GLY A 60 7.47 1.67 -25.12
N ALA A 61 7.86 0.41 -24.93
CA ALA A 61 8.15 -0.14 -23.60
C ALA A 61 9.30 0.60 -22.91
N LEU A 62 10.40 0.86 -23.62
CA LEU A 62 11.54 1.60 -23.07
C LEU A 62 11.17 3.05 -22.69
N MET A 63 10.40 3.74 -23.54
CA MET A 63 9.89 5.08 -23.24
C MET A 63 8.95 5.08 -22.04
N TRP A 64 8.10 4.07 -21.92
CA TRP A 64 7.21 3.92 -20.78
C TRP A 64 7.99 3.73 -19.47
N ILE A 65 8.99 2.84 -19.46
CA ILE A 65 9.88 2.63 -18.31
C ILE A 65 10.68 3.90 -17.99
N LEU A 66 11.18 4.62 -19.00
CA LEU A 66 11.87 5.89 -18.80
C LEU A 66 10.93 6.93 -18.17
N GLY A 67 9.68 7.01 -18.62
CA GLY A 67 8.66 7.85 -18.04
C GLY A 67 8.46 7.56 -16.55
N ILE A 68 8.42 6.27 -16.17
CA ILE A 68 8.34 5.86 -14.76
C ILE A 68 9.59 6.31 -14.01
N ILE A 69 10.80 6.00 -14.47
CA ILE A 69 12.07 6.32 -13.79
C ILE A 69 12.25 7.83 -13.57
N VAL A 70 11.78 8.66 -14.51
CA VAL A 70 11.86 10.12 -14.42
C VAL A 70 10.92 10.70 -13.35
N SER A 71 9.89 9.96 -12.93
CA SER A 71 9.00 10.39 -11.85
C SER A 71 9.77 10.50 -10.53
N GLU A 72 9.56 11.60 -9.81
CA GLU A 72 10.22 11.83 -8.52
C GLU A 72 9.81 10.83 -7.46
N GLN A 73 8.54 10.46 -7.49
CA GLN A 73 7.91 9.71 -6.43
C GLN A 73 7.76 8.23 -6.77
N ASN A 74 8.15 7.81 -7.99
CA ASN A 74 8.17 6.43 -8.48
C ASN A 74 7.01 5.60 -7.91
N PHE A 75 7.30 4.81 -6.87
CA PHE A 75 6.34 4.00 -6.12
C PHE A 75 6.26 4.35 -4.63
N SER A 76 7.09 5.27 -4.14
CA SER A 76 7.20 5.62 -2.72
C SER A 76 6.07 6.54 -2.24
N ALA A 77 5.44 7.28 -3.14
CA ALA A 77 4.27 8.10 -2.86
C ALA A 77 3.32 8.18 -4.08
N PRO A 78 2.06 8.60 -3.90
CA PRO A 78 1.12 8.78 -5.00
C PRO A 78 1.65 9.81 -6.03
N GLY A 79 2.02 9.34 -7.23
CA GLY A 79 2.64 10.17 -8.26
C GLY A 79 2.54 9.59 -9.68
N ALA A 80 3.21 10.21 -10.65
CA ALA A 80 3.13 9.82 -12.06
C ALA A 80 3.56 8.36 -12.30
N GLY A 81 4.59 7.87 -11.60
CA GLY A 81 5.07 6.49 -11.73
C GLY A 81 3.98 5.44 -11.47
N GLN A 82 3.19 5.61 -10.39
CA GLN A 82 2.06 4.73 -10.09
C GLN A 82 0.96 4.82 -11.17
N ILE A 83 0.64 6.04 -11.63
CA ILE A 83 -0.37 6.25 -12.68
C ILE A 83 0.07 5.55 -13.97
N LEU A 84 1.32 5.76 -14.40
CA LEU A 84 1.87 5.15 -15.61
C LEU A 84 1.94 3.63 -15.50
N TRP A 85 2.33 3.09 -14.34
CA TRP A 85 2.35 1.65 -14.11
C TRP A 85 0.95 1.05 -14.23
N THR A 86 -0.03 1.62 -13.53
CA THR A 86 -1.41 1.15 -13.57
C THR A 86 -2.04 1.32 -14.94
N ALA A 87 -1.82 2.46 -15.60
CA ALA A 87 -2.34 2.72 -16.95
C ALA A 87 -1.77 1.74 -17.97
N GLY A 88 -0.46 1.48 -17.96
CA GLY A 88 0.15 0.55 -18.90
C GLY A 88 -0.24 -0.91 -18.65
N PHE A 89 -0.18 -1.38 -17.39
CA PHE A 89 -0.53 -2.76 -17.07
C PHE A 89 -2.04 -3.00 -17.03
N ALA A 90 -2.78 -2.34 -16.14
CA ALA A 90 -4.21 -2.58 -16.03
C ALA A 90 -4.96 -2.05 -17.25
N GLY A 91 -4.64 -0.83 -17.71
CA GLY A 91 -5.26 -0.27 -18.92
C GLY A 91 -4.93 -1.08 -20.18
N GLY A 92 -3.66 -1.43 -20.39
CA GLY A 92 -3.25 -2.30 -21.52
C GLY A 92 -3.88 -3.69 -21.46
N GLY A 93 -3.91 -4.31 -20.28
CA GLY A 93 -4.54 -5.61 -20.07
C GLY A 93 -6.06 -5.58 -20.34
N VAL A 94 -6.76 -4.54 -19.87
CA VAL A 94 -8.18 -4.33 -20.18
C VAL A 94 -8.40 -4.10 -21.67
N ALA A 95 -7.55 -3.31 -22.33
CA ALA A 95 -7.66 -3.09 -23.77
C ALA A 95 -7.52 -4.39 -24.57
N LEU A 96 -6.56 -5.25 -24.21
CA LEU A 96 -6.41 -6.58 -24.82
C LEU A 96 -7.60 -7.50 -24.52
N LEU A 97 -8.12 -7.48 -23.30
CA LEU A 97 -9.32 -8.24 -22.95
C LEU A 97 -10.54 -7.80 -23.78
N VAL A 98 -10.76 -6.48 -23.88
CA VAL A 98 -11.83 -5.92 -24.72
C VAL A 98 -11.65 -6.34 -26.17
N LYS A 99 -10.42 -6.26 -26.70
CA LYS A 99 -10.11 -6.73 -28.06
C LYS A 99 -10.51 -8.19 -28.26
N VAL A 100 -10.12 -9.08 -27.34
CA VAL A 100 -10.46 -10.53 -27.36
C VAL A 100 -11.97 -10.78 -27.31
N LEU A 101 -12.72 -9.94 -26.58
CA LEU A 101 -14.16 -10.08 -26.44
C LEU A 101 -14.94 -9.52 -27.64
N VAL A 102 -14.42 -8.47 -28.28
CA VAL A 102 -15.14 -7.72 -29.34
C VAL A 102 -14.77 -8.19 -30.75
N GLN A 103 -13.59 -8.78 -30.97
CA GLN A 103 -13.17 -9.25 -32.29
C GLN A 103 -13.33 -10.76 -32.45
N PRO A 104 -14.44 -11.26 -33.04
CA PRO A 104 -14.70 -12.69 -33.20
C PRO A 104 -13.80 -13.37 -34.23
N SER A 105 -13.19 -12.61 -35.15
CA SER A 105 -12.37 -13.12 -36.26
C SER A 105 -10.88 -13.29 -35.91
N MET A 106 -10.51 -13.18 -34.63
CA MET A 106 -9.12 -13.32 -34.22
C MET A 106 -8.64 -14.76 -34.38
N PRO A 107 -7.41 -15.00 -34.90
CA PRO A 107 -6.81 -16.33 -34.92
C PRO A 107 -6.80 -16.96 -33.50
N PRO A 108 -6.98 -18.29 -33.36
CA PRO A 108 -7.03 -18.94 -32.05
C PRO A 108 -5.78 -18.66 -31.20
N ASP A 109 -4.60 -18.68 -31.82
CA ASP A 109 -3.32 -18.45 -31.15
C ASP A 109 -3.18 -17.00 -30.66
N ALA A 110 -3.61 -16.03 -31.48
CA ALA A 110 -3.63 -14.61 -31.12
C ALA A 110 -4.57 -14.34 -29.95
N ARG A 111 -5.76 -14.96 -29.99
CA ARG A 111 -6.78 -14.84 -28.93
C ARG A 111 -6.25 -15.41 -27.61
N LEU A 112 -5.62 -16.58 -27.65
CA LEU A 112 -5.02 -17.22 -26.49
C LEU A 112 -3.88 -16.36 -25.93
N GLY A 113 -2.95 -15.89 -26.77
CA GLY A 113 -1.86 -15.01 -26.36
C GLY A 113 -2.36 -13.72 -25.69
N ALA A 114 -3.31 -13.02 -26.33
CA ALA A 114 -3.90 -11.81 -25.78
C ALA A 114 -4.64 -12.05 -24.45
N SER A 115 -5.32 -13.20 -24.30
CA SER A 115 -6.00 -13.58 -23.06
C SER A 115 -5.02 -13.84 -21.91
N ILE A 116 -3.89 -14.50 -22.17
CA ILE A 116 -2.83 -14.73 -21.17
C ILE A 116 -2.23 -13.40 -20.73
N VAL A 117 -1.88 -12.53 -21.68
CA VAL A 117 -1.32 -11.21 -21.36
C VAL A 117 -2.30 -10.40 -20.52
N ALA A 118 -3.58 -10.35 -20.90
CA ALA A 118 -4.62 -9.66 -20.13
C ALA A 118 -4.75 -10.22 -18.70
N ALA A 119 -4.76 -11.54 -18.55
CA ALA A 119 -4.86 -12.21 -17.25
C ALA A 119 -3.69 -11.88 -16.31
N VAL A 120 -2.49 -11.68 -16.84
CA VAL A 120 -1.30 -11.31 -16.04
C VAL A 120 -1.24 -9.80 -15.78
N PHE A 121 -1.51 -8.99 -16.79
CA PHE A 121 -1.33 -7.54 -16.74
C PHE A 121 -2.36 -6.86 -15.82
N ILE A 122 -3.61 -7.31 -15.84
CA ILE A 122 -4.68 -6.69 -15.04
C ILE A 122 -4.37 -6.76 -13.53
N PRO A 123 -4.10 -7.94 -12.93
CA PRO A 123 -3.74 -8.01 -11.51
C PRO A 123 -2.49 -7.19 -11.19
N MET A 124 -1.46 -7.23 -12.05
CA MET A 124 -0.20 -6.55 -11.80
C MET A 124 -0.33 -5.02 -11.78
N GLY A 125 -1.17 -4.46 -12.66
CA GLY A 125 -1.48 -3.02 -12.64
C GLY A 125 -2.43 -2.61 -11.52
N LEU A 126 -3.40 -3.47 -11.20
CA LEU A 126 -4.45 -3.18 -10.22
C LEU A 126 -3.92 -3.16 -8.79
N VAL A 127 -3.00 -4.06 -8.43
CA VAL A 127 -2.38 -4.05 -7.09
C VAL A 127 -1.72 -2.71 -6.79
N VAL A 128 -0.90 -2.19 -7.71
CA VAL A 128 -0.24 -0.90 -7.55
C VAL A 128 -1.26 0.24 -7.56
N GLY A 129 -2.26 0.19 -8.44
CA GLY A 129 -3.29 1.22 -8.55
C GLY A 129 -4.15 1.34 -7.29
N VAL A 130 -4.55 0.22 -6.69
CA VAL A 130 -5.31 0.19 -5.43
C VAL A 130 -4.47 0.72 -4.27
N VAL A 131 -3.20 0.33 -4.17
CA VAL A 131 -2.30 0.85 -3.13
C VAL A 131 -2.15 2.37 -3.26
N GLY A 132 -1.91 2.89 -4.47
CA GLY A 132 -1.81 4.33 -4.73
C GLY A 132 -3.10 5.07 -4.38
N LEU A 133 -4.25 4.52 -4.76
CA LEU A 133 -5.56 5.10 -4.42
C LEU A 133 -5.80 5.13 -2.91
N VAL A 134 -5.49 4.06 -2.18
CA VAL A 134 -5.63 3.99 -0.72
C VAL A 134 -4.71 5.01 -0.03
N GLN A 135 -3.47 5.15 -0.49
CA GLN A 135 -2.54 6.16 0.03
C GLN A 135 -3.07 7.57 -0.21
N LEU A 136 -3.57 7.85 -1.41
CA LEU A 136 -4.16 9.15 -1.76
C LEU A 136 -5.38 9.47 -0.88
N VAL A 137 -6.28 8.51 -0.67
CA VAL A 137 -7.45 8.68 0.21
C VAL A 137 -7.02 8.92 1.65
N ARG A 138 -6.01 8.21 2.16
CA ARG A 138 -5.47 8.42 3.52
C ARG A 138 -4.85 9.80 3.68
N GLN A 139 -4.07 10.26 2.70
CA GLN A 139 -3.47 11.60 2.71
C GLN A 139 -4.55 12.69 2.74
N ARG A 140 -5.59 12.58 1.89
CA ARG A 140 -6.71 13.54 1.90
C ARG A 140 -7.41 13.60 3.25
N ARG A 141 -7.67 12.45 3.88
CA ARG A 141 -8.28 12.40 5.23
C ARG A 141 -7.43 13.10 6.29
N THR A 142 -6.10 12.96 6.24
CA THR A 142 -5.20 13.65 7.18
C THR A 142 -5.16 15.17 6.94
N THR A 143 -5.19 15.61 5.68
CA THR A 143 -5.18 17.04 5.33
C THR A 143 -6.52 17.71 5.64
N ASP A 144 -7.64 17.04 5.38
CA ASP A 144 -8.97 17.56 5.67
C ASP A 144 -9.21 17.64 7.18
N GLY A 145 -8.79 16.62 7.95
CA GLY A 145 -8.84 16.67 9.41
C GLY A 145 -7.99 17.79 10.03
N ALA A 146 -6.91 18.20 9.36
CA ALA A 146 -6.11 19.35 9.77
C ALA A 146 -6.74 20.71 9.40
N ARG A 147 -7.61 20.76 8.37
CA ARG A 147 -8.29 22.00 7.94
C ARG A 147 -9.58 22.29 8.70
N THR A 148 -10.29 21.27 9.19
CA THR A 148 -11.44 21.47 10.10
C THR A 148 -11.05 21.65 11.57
N GLY A 149 -9.77 21.45 11.91
CA GLY A 149 -9.20 21.78 13.22
C GLY A 149 -8.67 23.21 13.27
N ALA A 150 -9.50 24.16 13.66
CA ALA A 150 -9.08 25.51 14.04
C ALA A 150 -7.90 25.48 15.05
N PRO A 151 -6.96 26.44 15.02
CA PRO A 151 -5.84 26.49 15.96
C PRO A 151 -6.36 26.97 17.32
N ARG A 152 -6.88 26.05 18.14
CA ARG A 152 -7.18 26.34 19.55
C ARG A 152 -6.04 25.82 20.42
N ARG A 153 -5.15 26.77 20.74
CA ARG A 153 -4.63 27.04 22.08
C ARG A 153 -4.02 25.85 22.84
N ARG A 154 -2.70 25.93 23.02
CA ARG A 154 -1.93 25.49 24.20
C ARG A 154 -2.85 25.36 25.44
N GLY A 155 -3.20 24.13 25.79
CA GLY A 155 -4.02 23.75 26.93
C GLY A 155 -3.91 22.24 27.12
N ALA A 156 -3.57 21.80 28.32
CA ALA A 156 -3.28 20.43 28.70
C ALA A 156 -4.38 19.43 28.28
N PRO A 157 -4.04 18.15 28.02
CA PRO A 157 -4.96 17.20 27.43
C PRO A 157 -5.96 16.69 28.48
N THR A 158 -7.25 16.91 28.23
CA THR A 158 -8.33 16.22 28.94
C THR A 158 -9.15 15.41 27.93
N GLY A 159 -8.94 14.10 27.92
CA GLY A 159 -10.05 13.15 27.86
C GLY A 159 -10.64 12.70 26.51
N ALA A 160 -9.92 12.76 25.39
CA ALA A 160 -10.29 11.92 24.25
C ALA A 160 -9.84 10.48 24.54
N ALA A 161 -10.74 9.66 25.08
CA ALA A 161 -10.47 8.26 25.39
C ALA A 161 -9.92 7.55 24.13
N PRO A 162 -8.73 6.91 24.19
CA PRO A 162 -8.16 6.21 23.05
C PRO A 162 -9.15 5.19 22.50
N ASP A 163 -9.28 5.11 21.18
CA ASP A 163 -10.13 4.15 20.49
C ASP A 163 -9.77 2.71 20.88
N ARG A 164 -10.76 1.83 20.98
CA ARG A 164 -10.55 0.43 21.42
C ARG A 164 -9.46 -0.27 20.61
N TRP A 165 -9.36 0.04 19.32
CA TRP A 165 -8.37 -0.55 18.41
C TRP A 165 -6.94 -0.11 18.73
N SER A 166 -6.70 1.16 19.03
CA SER A 166 -5.36 1.62 19.45
C SER A 166 -4.90 0.96 20.76
N ARG A 167 -5.81 0.71 21.72
CA ARG A 167 -5.50 -0.02 22.96
C ARG A 167 -5.12 -1.47 22.69
N PHE A 168 -5.83 -2.14 21.78
CA PHE A 168 -5.47 -3.49 21.35
C PHE A 168 -4.09 -3.53 20.68
N LYS A 169 -3.80 -2.55 19.83
CA LYS A 169 -2.48 -2.45 19.19
C LYS A 169 -1.37 -2.24 20.23
N ALA A 170 -1.58 -1.37 21.21
CA ALA A 170 -0.62 -1.13 22.29
C ALA A 170 -0.37 -2.38 23.16
N LEU A 171 -1.41 -3.15 23.48
CA LEU A 171 -1.27 -4.41 24.20
C LEU A 171 -0.46 -5.45 23.42
N ASN A 172 -0.69 -5.55 22.11
CA ASN A 172 0.04 -6.49 21.27
C ASN A 172 1.51 -6.11 21.13
N ASP A 173 1.80 -4.81 21.06
CA ASP A 173 3.15 -4.25 21.04
C ASP A 173 3.90 -4.59 22.33
N LEU A 174 3.28 -4.34 23.50
CA LEU A 174 3.83 -4.69 24.81
C LEU A 174 4.09 -6.19 25.00
N ARG A 175 3.27 -7.05 24.40
CA ARG A 175 3.51 -8.49 24.37
C ARG A 175 4.70 -8.85 23.49
N SER A 176 4.82 -8.22 22.32
CA SER A 176 5.90 -8.51 21.38
C SER A 176 7.28 -8.09 21.90
N THR A 177 7.33 -7.04 22.73
CA THR A 177 8.57 -6.60 23.40
C THR A 177 8.89 -7.40 24.66
N GLY A 178 8.06 -8.38 25.03
CA GLY A 178 8.23 -9.18 26.24
C GLY A 178 7.91 -8.43 27.53
N ALA A 179 7.33 -7.22 27.46
CA ALA A 179 6.94 -6.43 28.63
C ALA A 179 5.71 -6.99 29.35
N LEU A 180 4.86 -7.75 28.63
CA LEU A 180 3.70 -8.47 29.16
C LEU A 180 3.87 -9.98 29.00
N THR A 181 3.58 -10.72 30.06
CA THR A 181 3.40 -12.17 29.98
C THR A 181 2.08 -12.52 29.27
N ARG A 182 1.93 -13.78 28.87
CA ARG A 182 0.71 -14.27 28.21
C ARG A 182 -0.53 -14.11 29.11
N GLU A 183 -0.36 -14.39 30.40
CA GLU A 183 -1.43 -14.31 31.39
C GLU A 183 -1.86 -12.85 31.64
N GLU A 184 -0.89 -11.94 31.74
CA GLU A 184 -1.14 -10.49 31.90
C GLU A 184 -1.86 -9.90 30.69
N PHE A 185 -1.48 -10.34 29.49
CA PHE A 185 -2.12 -9.93 28.25
C PHE A 185 -3.59 -10.37 28.20
N ASP A 186 -3.89 -11.62 28.55
CA ASP A 186 -5.25 -12.15 28.52
C ASP A 186 -6.15 -11.45 29.55
N ALA A 187 -5.61 -11.12 30.74
CA ALA A 187 -6.32 -10.35 31.76
C ALA A 187 -6.68 -8.92 31.29
N LEU A 188 -5.73 -8.20 30.68
CA LEU A 188 -5.97 -6.85 30.16
C LEU A 188 -6.92 -6.84 28.95
N LYS A 189 -6.86 -7.89 28.13
CA LYS A 189 -7.78 -8.10 27.01
C LYS A 189 -9.20 -8.36 27.49
N ALA A 190 -9.37 -9.15 28.55
CA ALA A 190 -10.66 -9.38 29.18
C ALA A 190 -11.26 -8.09 29.76
N ASP A 191 -10.46 -7.23 30.39
CA ASP A 191 -10.90 -5.93 30.93
C ASP A 191 -11.35 -4.95 29.82
N LEU A 192 -10.67 -4.96 28.66
CA LEU A 192 -11.05 -4.13 27.50
C LEU A 192 -12.34 -4.58 26.79
N THR A 193 -12.65 -5.88 26.86
CA THR A 193 -13.82 -6.48 26.20
C THR A 193 -15.01 -6.57 27.14
N GLY A 194 -14.78 -6.87 28.42
CA GLY A 194 -15.76 -6.96 29.48
C GLY A 194 -16.09 -5.59 30.08
N GLY A 195 -16.82 -4.75 29.33
CA GLY A 195 -17.41 -3.54 29.92
C GLY A 195 -18.33 -3.93 31.07
N ARG A 196 -17.90 -3.69 32.32
CA ARG A 196 -18.66 -4.05 33.53
C ARG A 196 -20.02 -3.33 33.51
N PRO A 197 -21.16 -4.04 33.46
CA PRO A 197 -22.47 -3.41 33.47
C PRO A 197 -22.77 -2.95 34.91
N GLY A 198 -22.92 -1.63 35.12
CA GLY A 198 -23.62 -1.10 36.29
C GLY A 198 -22.82 -0.33 37.36
N GLY A 199 -21.59 0.13 37.11
CA GLY A 199 -20.85 0.97 38.09
C GLY A 199 -20.51 2.35 37.54
N ARG A 200 -20.77 3.42 38.31
CA ARG A 200 -20.32 4.80 38.03
C ARG A 200 -18.90 4.81 37.45
N ARG A 201 -18.72 5.36 36.24
CA ARG A 201 -17.42 5.59 35.60
C ARG A 201 -16.60 6.56 36.45
N GLN A 202 -15.80 6.06 37.39
CA GLN A 202 -14.51 6.69 37.62
C GLN A 202 -13.69 6.52 36.34
N PRO A 203 -12.93 7.54 35.89
CA PRO A 203 -12.01 7.38 34.78
C PRO A 203 -11.03 6.29 35.19
N ALA A 204 -11.24 5.08 34.69
CA ALA A 204 -10.30 3.99 34.84
C ALA A 204 -9.00 4.51 34.23
N THR A 205 -8.04 4.83 35.10
CA THR A 205 -6.68 5.19 34.69
C THR A 205 -6.26 4.16 33.65
N ASP A 206 -5.92 4.60 32.45
CA ASP A 206 -5.68 3.72 31.32
C ASP A 206 -4.47 2.83 31.64
N ARG A 207 -4.75 1.65 32.19
CA ARG A 207 -3.73 0.70 32.69
C ARG A 207 -2.74 0.34 31.59
N VAL A 208 -3.21 0.29 30.35
CA VAL A 208 -2.36 0.04 29.17
C VAL A 208 -1.39 1.20 28.95
N ALA A 209 -1.87 2.45 29.09
CA ALA A 209 -1.01 3.63 28.99
C ALA A 209 0.04 3.69 30.12
N LEU A 210 -0.34 3.34 31.35
CA LEU A 210 0.60 3.29 32.48
C LEU A 210 1.68 2.21 32.30
N ILE A 211 1.30 1.00 31.87
CA ILE A 211 2.28 -0.08 31.61
C ILE A 211 3.23 0.33 30.49
N ARG A 212 2.71 1.01 29.44
CA ARG A 212 3.56 1.55 28.38
C ARG A 212 4.54 2.59 28.89
N GLN A 213 4.09 3.52 29.73
CA GLN A 213 4.96 4.52 30.34
C GLN A 213 6.07 3.87 31.19
N LEU A 214 5.75 2.82 31.95
CA LEU A 214 6.75 2.06 32.71
C LEU A 214 7.75 1.34 31.79
N ALA A 215 7.28 0.77 30.67
CA ALA A 215 8.14 0.12 29.69
C ALA A 215 9.09 1.11 29.02
N ASP A 216 8.60 2.30 28.66
CA ASP A 216 9.41 3.37 28.06
C ASP A 216 10.50 3.85 29.04
N ARG A 217 10.17 4.01 30.33
CA ARG A 217 11.15 4.37 31.37
C ARG A 217 12.20 3.28 31.61
N ARG A 218 11.81 2.00 31.56
CA ARG A 218 12.75 0.88 31.62
C ARG A 218 13.68 0.87 30.41
N ALA A 219 13.14 1.08 29.21
CA ALA A 219 13.91 1.12 27.97
C ALA A 219 14.92 2.29 27.95
N SER A 220 14.57 3.43 28.57
CA SER A 220 15.48 4.56 28.74
C SER A 220 16.49 4.39 29.88
N GLY A 221 16.48 3.27 30.61
CA GLY A 221 17.32 3.03 31.78
C GLY A 221 16.96 3.85 33.02
N ALA A 222 15.79 4.50 33.03
CA ALA A 222 15.31 5.31 34.16
C ALA A 222 14.64 4.46 35.25
N LEU A 223 14.28 3.21 34.94
CA LEU A 223 13.82 2.21 35.90
C LEU A 223 14.64 0.93 35.77
N SER A 224 15.03 0.36 36.89
CA SER A 224 15.56 -1.01 36.97
C SER A 224 14.48 -2.05 36.64
N GLY A 225 14.91 -3.28 36.37
CA GLY A 225 13.98 -4.40 36.10
C GLY A 225 13.02 -4.67 37.27
N ASP A 226 13.51 -4.59 38.50
CA ASP A 226 12.73 -4.88 39.70
C ASP A 226 11.69 -3.79 39.99
N GLU A 227 12.06 -2.52 39.80
CA GLU A 227 11.14 -1.38 39.91
C GLU A 227 10.04 -1.44 38.85
N PHE A 228 10.38 -1.88 37.63
CA PHE A 228 9.40 -2.09 36.57
C PHE A 228 8.39 -3.18 36.95
N GLU A 229 8.86 -4.34 37.44
CA GLU A 229 7.97 -5.44 37.84
C GLU A 229 7.11 -5.10 39.06
N ALA A 230 7.62 -4.27 39.98
CA ALA A 230 6.84 -3.74 41.11
C ALA A 230 5.75 -2.77 40.63
N GLY A 231 6.10 -1.81 39.77
CA GLY A 231 5.17 -0.85 39.18
C GLY A 231 4.09 -1.53 38.34
N LYS A 232 4.47 -2.49 37.50
CA LYS A 232 3.55 -3.28 36.67
C LYS A 232 2.52 -4.01 37.54
N ARG A 233 2.95 -4.68 38.62
CA ARG A 233 2.05 -5.37 39.55
C ARG A 233 1.06 -4.41 40.23
N SER A 234 1.51 -3.23 40.64
CA SER A 234 0.66 -2.21 41.25
C SER A 234 -0.44 -1.72 40.27
N VAL A 235 -0.05 -1.44 39.01
CA VAL A 235 -0.99 -1.03 37.96
C VAL A 235 -2.02 -2.12 37.63
N LEU A 236 -1.59 -3.38 37.57
CA LEU A 236 -2.49 -4.52 37.32
C LEU A 236 -3.51 -4.73 38.44
N ARG A 237 -3.13 -4.48 39.71
CA ARG A 237 -4.08 -4.49 40.84
C ARG A 237 -4.99 -3.26 40.90
N GLY A 238 -4.69 -2.23 40.12
CA GLY A 238 -5.41 -0.96 40.15
C GLY A 238 -5.09 -0.10 41.37
N GLU A 239 -3.94 -0.33 42.02
CA GLU A 239 -3.42 0.55 43.06
C GLU A 239 -2.97 1.87 42.41
N ARG A 240 -3.30 3.01 43.03
CA ARG A 240 -2.98 4.33 42.48
C ARG A 240 -1.47 4.57 42.65
N THR A 241 -0.76 4.77 41.55
CA THR A 241 0.70 4.91 41.48
C THR A 241 1.28 6.18 42.12
N ASP A 242 0.46 7.02 42.76
CA ASP A 242 0.88 8.27 43.42
C ASP A 242 1.87 8.06 44.58
N SER A 243 2.12 6.80 44.98
CA SER A 243 3.04 6.45 46.07
C SER A 243 4.49 6.19 45.64
N LEU A 244 4.83 6.27 44.36
CA LEU A 244 6.18 5.97 43.85
C LEU A 244 7.06 7.22 43.58
N ASP A 245 6.53 8.43 43.78
CA ASP A 245 7.27 9.71 43.65
C ASP A 245 7.68 10.32 45.02
N ARG A 246 7.83 9.50 46.08
CA ARG A 246 8.47 9.89 47.35
C ARG A 246 9.71 9.05 47.59
#